data_AF-A0A363TTH5-F1
#
_entry.id   AF-A0A363TTH5-F1
#
_cell.length_a   1.000
_cell.length_b   1.000
_cell.length_c   1.000
_cell.angle_alpha   90.00
_cell.angle_beta   90.00
_cell.angle_gamma   90.00
#
_symmetry.space_group_name_H-M   'P 1'
#
loop_
_entity.id
_entity.type
_entity.pdbx_description
1 polymer ?
#
loop_
_entity_poly.entity_id
_entity_poly.type
_entity_poly.pdbx_seq_one_letter_code
_entity_poly.pdbx_strand_id
1 'polypeptide(L)'
;MEGNGRGLIESVFDISFKTLVTPRVIKVLYALSIVAAGFLSIVLIIDGFSESPGKGFLSLFFVAPLVFLILVISSRIVYELAIVVFRISDHTAEIARNTARISGRGEGPPPPPPEG
;
A
#
# COMPACT_ATOMS: atom_id res chain seq x y z
N MET A 1 16.85 2.06 24.31
CA MET A 1 16.21 3.16 23.53
C MET A 1 17.24 3.62 22.52
N GLU A 2 17.10 3.65 21.20
CA GLU A 2 16.04 3.44 20.22
C GLU A 2 16.77 3.14 18.88
N GLY A 3 16.24 2.26 18.03
CA GLY A 3 16.92 1.91 16.79
C GLY A 3 16.04 1.31 15.69
N ASN A 4 14.72 1.46 15.78
CA ASN A 4 13.79 0.89 14.79
C ASN A 4 13.42 1.88 13.67
N GLY A 5 13.90 3.14 13.74
CA GLY A 5 13.59 4.19 12.76
C GLY A 5 14.49 4.19 11.53
N ARG A 6 15.73 3.66 11.61
CA ARG A 6 16.70 3.70 10.51
C ARG A 6 16.29 2.79 9.34
N GLY A 7 15.77 1.60 9.61
CA GLY A 7 15.46 0.61 8.57
C GLY A 7 14.30 0.96 7.63
N LEU A 8 13.31 1.76 8.07
CA LEU A 8 12.21 2.18 7.19
C LEU A 8 12.66 3.27 6.21
N ILE A 9 13.30 4.33 6.71
CA ILE A 9 13.82 5.43 5.89
C ILE A 9 14.86 4.89 4.91
N GLU A 10 15.81 4.08 5.37
CA GLU A 10 16.83 3.46 4.54
C GLU A 10 16.22 2.59 3.43
N SER A 11 15.17 1.82 3.73
CA SER A 11 14.46 0.99 2.73
C SER A 11 13.62 1.80 1.73
N VAL A 12 13.11 2.97 2.10
CA VAL A 12 12.35 3.86 1.20
C VAL A 12 13.28 4.60 0.24
N PHE A 13 14.52 4.86 0.66
CA PHE A 13 15.59 5.38 -0.20
C PHE A 13 16.43 4.27 -0.85
N ASP A 14 16.06 2.99 -0.73
CA ASP A 14 16.72 1.89 -1.45
C ASP A 14 16.29 1.87 -2.92
N ILE A 15 17.06 2.58 -3.76
CA ILE A 15 16.87 2.65 -5.21
C ILE A 15 17.10 1.28 -5.89
N SER A 16 17.66 0.28 -5.19
CA SER A 16 17.92 -1.05 -5.74
C SER A 16 16.70 -1.99 -5.72
N PHE A 17 15.62 -1.68 -4.99
CA PHE A 17 14.39 -2.49 -4.87
C PHE A 17 14.59 -4.00 -4.60
N LYS A 18 15.70 -4.42 -3.97
CA LYS A 18 15.98 -5.84 -3.73
C LYS A 18 14.99 -6.49 -2.77
N THR A 19 14.34 -5.69 -1.92
CA THR A 19 13.28 -6.12 -1.01
C THR A 19 12.02 -5.31 -1.29
N LEU A 20 10.90 -5.98 -1.57
CA LEU A 20 9.62 -5.32 -1.79
C LEU A 20 9.08 -4.76 -0.47
N VAL A 21 9.42 -3.50 -0.16
CA VAL A 21 8.98 -2.81 1.07
C VAL A 21 7.55 -2.25 0.95
N THR A 22 7.00 -2.26 -0.26
CA THR A 22 5.74 -1.61 -0.62
C THR A 22 4.58 -1.93 0.33
N PRO A 23 4.32 -3.19 0.73
CA PRO A 23 3.22 -3.51 1.67
C PRO A 23 3.39 -2.85 3.05
N ARG A 24 4.64 -2.62 3.48
CA ARG A 24 4.97 -2.05 4.80
C ARG A 24 4.82 -0.54 4.82
N VAL A 25 5.17 0.13 3.70
CA VAL A 25 5.22 1.60 3.60
C VAL A 25 3.88 2.19 3.15
N ILE A 26 3.00 1.40 2.56
CA ILE A 26 1.76 1.92 1.95
C ILE A 26 0.84 2.68 2.91
N LYS A 27 0.83 2.33 4.20
CA LYS A 27 0.08 3.08 5.22
C LYS A 27 0.62 4.50 5.38
N VAL A 28 1.94 4.67 5.32
CA VAL A 28 2.60 5.97 5.38
C VAL A 28 2.32 6.76 4.11
N LEU A 29 2.40 6.13 2.95
CA LEU A 29 2.10 6.79 1.67
C LEU A 29 0.64 7.25 1.58
N TYR A 30 -0.30 6.46 2.09
CA TYR A 30 -1.70 6.87 2.16
C TYR A 30 -1.91 8.05 3.10
N ALA A 31 -1.29 8.05 4.28
CA ALA A 31 -1.33 9.19 5.19
C ALA A 31 -0.74 10.46 4.55
N LEU A 32 0.40 10.34 3.87
CA LEU A 32 1.01 11.45 3.12
C LEU A 32 0.10 11.96 1.99
N SER A 33 -0.60 11.06 1.30
CA SER A 33 -1.55 11.42 0.24
C SER A 33 -2.74 12.21 0.78
N ILE A 34 -3.27 11.84 1.96
CA ILE A 34 -4.33 12.61 2.64
C ILE A 34 -3.83 14.01 3.01
N VAL A 35 -2.63 14.09 3.58
CA VAL A 35 -2.03 15.39 3.96
C VAL A 35 -1.80 16.27 2.73
N ALA A 36 -1.29 15.70 1.64
CA ALA A 36 -1.09 16.41 0.38
C ALA A 36 -2.42 16.88 -0.24
N ALA A 37 -3.46 16.04 -0.22
CA ALA A 37 -4.79 16.42 -0.68
C ALA A 37 -5.37 17.57 0.15
N GLY A 38 -5.23 17.51 1.48
CA GLY A 38 -5.68 18.58 2.38
C GLY A 38 -4.92 19.90 2.14
N PHE A 39 -3.61 19.82 1.92
CA PHE A 39 -2.80 20.99 1.58
C PHE A 39 -3.24 21.62 0.25
N LEU A 40 -3.45 20.80 -0.79
CA LEU A 40 -3.95 21.29 -2.08
C LEU A 40 -5.34 21.95 -1.93
N SER A 41 -6.24 21.36 -1.15
CA SER A 41 -7.55 21.95 -0.86
C SER A 41 -7.45 23.33 -0.21
N ILE A 42 -6.53 23.51 0.75
CA ILE A 42 -6.28 24.82 1.37
C ILE A 42 -5.79 25.84 0.34
N VAL A 43 -4.86 25.44 -0.53
CA VAL A 43 -4.35 26.31 -1.61
C VAL A 43 -5.50 26.75 -2.53
N LEU A 44 -6.36 25.83 -2.94
CA LEU A 44 -7.53 26.14 -3.79
C LEU A 44 -8.52 27.09 -3.12
N ILE A 45 -8.69 27.00 -1.79
CA ILE A 45 -9.55 27.92 -1.04
C ILE A 45 -8.95 29.32 -1.04
N ILE A 46 -7.66 29.44 -0.70
CA ILE A 46 -6.94 30.72 -0.67
C ILE A 46 -6.97 31.39 -2.04
N ASP A 47 -6.67 30.63 -3.10
CA ASP A 47 -6.70 31.08 -4.49
C ASP A 47 -8.09 31.63 -4.86
N GLY A 48 -9.15 30.89 -4.54
CA GLY A 48 -10.53 31.33 -4.77
C GLY A 48 -10.88 32.65 -4.06
N PHE A 49 -10.46 32.83 -2.81
CA PHE A 49 -10.68 34.08 -2.06
C PHE A 49 -9.81 35.24 -2.56
N SER A 50 -8.65 34.96 -3.15
CA SER A 50 -7.77 35.98 -3.73
C SER A 50 -8.39 36.63 -4.97
N GLU A 51 -9.26 35.91 -5.69
CA GLU A 51 -9.97 36.42 -6.84
C GLU A 51 -11.26 37.19 -6.47
N SER A 52 -12.13 36.61 -5.64
CA SER A 52 -13.35 37.27 -5.15
C SER A 52 -14.01 36.51 -4.00
N PRO A 53 -14.85 37.17 -3.16
CA PRO A 53 -15.60 36.47 -2.11
C PRO A 53 -16.49 35.34 -2.64
N GLY A 54 -17.13 35.53 -3.80
CA GLY A 54 -18.01 34.52 -4.40
C GLY A 54 -17.25 33.26 -4.83
N LYS A 55 -16.10 33.42 -5.49
CA LYS A 55 -15.21 32.29 -5.85
C LYS A 55 -14.63 31.61 -4.60
N GLY A 56 -14.30 32.37 -3.57
CA GLY A 56 -13.85 31.84 -2.29
C GLY A 56 -14.86 30.88 -1.65
N PHE A 57 -16.13 31.30 -1.55
CA PHE A 57 -17.19 30.42 -1.03
C PHE A 57 -17.47 29.21 -1.92
N LEU A 58 -17.47 29.37 -3.25
CA LEU A 58 -17.60 28.25 -4.18
C LEU A 58 -16.46 27.23 -3.98
N SER A 59 -15.23 27.72 -3.81
CA SER A 59 -14.06 26.89 -3.57
C SER A 59 -14.16 26.17 -2.22
N LEU A 60 -14.50 26.89 -1.15
CA LEU A 60 -14.61 26.36 0.21
C LEU A 60 -15.68 25.27 0.37
N PHE A 61 -16.88 25.48 -0.19
CA PHE A 61 -18.00 24.56 0.04
C PHE A 61 -18.12 23.45 -1.00
N PHE A 62 -17.60 23.64 -2.21
CA PHE A 62 -17.81 22.71 -3.31
C PHE A 62 -16.49 22.20 -3.89
N VAL A 63 -15.62 23.08 -4.39
CA VAL A 63 -14.43 22.65 -5.15
C VAL A 63 -13.44 21.91 -4.25
N ALA A 64 -13.00 22.53 -3.16
CA ALA A 64 -11.97 21.97 -2.29
C ALA A 64 -12.40 20.66 -1.59
N PRO A 65 -13.65 20.52 -1.08
CA PRO A 65 -14.13 19.24 -0.56
C PRO A 65 -14.24 18.17 -1.64
N LEU A 66 -14.72 18.51 -2.84
CA LEU A 66 -14.86 17.56 -3.94
C LEU A 66 -13.49 17.06 -4.43
N VAL A 67 -12.54 17.97 -4.63
CA VAL A 67 -11.15 17.63 -5.02
C VAL A 67 -10.49 16.77 -3.93
N PHE A 68 -10.65 17.12 -2.66
CA PHE A 68 -10.12 16.33 -1.55
C PHE A 68 -10.65 14.90 -1.58
N LEU A 69 -11.98 14.73 -1.67
CA LEU A 69 -12.63 13.43 -1.69
C LEU A 69 -12.17 12.59 -2.88
N ILE A 70 -12.13 13.19 -4.08
CA ILE A 70 -11.66 12.50 -5.29
C ILE A 70 -10.23 12.00 -5.08
N LEU A 71 -9.31 12.86 -4.64
CA LEU A 71 -7.90 12.48 -4.47
C LEU A 71 -7.73 11.39 -3.40
N VAL A 72 -8.43 11.49 -2.27
CA VAL A 72 -8.34 10.49 -1.19
C VAL A 72 -8.93 9.15 -1.62
N ILE A 73 -10.10 9.15 -2.27
CA ILE A 73 -10.75 7.92 -2.76
C ILE A 73 -9.92 7.28 -3.88
N SER A 74 -9.46 8.06 -4.85
CA SER A 74 -8.58 7.54 -5.91
C SER A 74 -7.30 6.94 -5.33
N SER A 75 -6.66 7.64 -4.39
CA SER A 75 -5.47 7.11 -3.70
C SER A 75 -5.80 5.80 -2.96
N ARG A 76 -6.96 5.72 -2.30
CA ARG A 76 -7.40 4.51 -1.61
C ARG A 76 -7.49 3.32 -2.56
N ILE A 77 -8.13 3.50 -3.72
CA ILE A 77 -8.30 2.45 -4.73
C ILE A 77 -6.93 2.00 -5.26
N VAL A 78 -6.04 2.94 -5.59
CA VAL A 78 -4.69 2.63 -6.09
C VAL A 78 -3.89 1.83 -5.07
N TYR A 79 -3.90 2.25 -3.80
CA TYR A 79 -3.17 1.55 -2.74
C TYR A 79 -3.78 0.20 -2.39
N GLU A 80 -5.09 0.06 -2.44
CA GLU A 80 -5.77 -1.21 -2.26
C GLU A 80 -5.36 -2.19 -3.37
N LEU A 81 -5.38 -1.75 -4.63
CA LEU A 81 -4.91 -2.56 -5.75
C LEU A 81 -3.44 -2.94 -5.60
N ALA A 82 -2.58 -2.01 -5.18
CA ALA A 82 -1.17 -2.29 -4.94
C ALA A 82 -0.99 -3.38 -3.86
N ILE A 83 -1.68 -3.30 -2.72
CA ILE A 83 -1.62 -4.35 -1.67
C ILE A 83 -2.13 -5.69 -2.20
N VAL A 84 -3.22 -5.69 -2.97
CA VAL A 84 -3.81 -6.92 -3.50
C VAL A 84 -2.80 -7.69 -4.35
N VAL A 85 -2.03 -7.00 -5.20
CA VAL A 85 -0.98 -7.63 -6.01
C VAL A 85 0.05 -8.35 -5.12
N PHE A 86 0.56 -7.71 -4.08
CA PHE A 86 1.52 -8.34 -3.16
C PHE A 86 0.90 -9.52 -2.40
N ARG A 87 -0.36 -9.40 -1.97
CA ARG A 87 -1.07 -10.49 -1.29
C ARG A 87 -1.24 -11.71 -2.19
N ILE A 88 -1.48 -11.51 -3.49
CA ILE A 88 -1.56 -12.61 -4.45
C ILE A 88 -0.22 -13.35 -4.51
N SER A 89 0.90 -12.62 -4.58
CA SER A 89 2.24 -13.24 -4.58
C SER A 89 2.48 -14.09 -3.33
N ASP A 90 2.08 -13.60 -2.16
CA ASP A 90 2.20 -14.34 -0.90
C ASP A 90 1.35 -15.62 -0.89
N HIS A 91 0.10 -15.54 -1.36
CA HIS A 91 -0.79 -16.70 -1.47
C HIS A 91 -0.25 -17.73 -2.48
N THR A 92 0.30 -17.31 -3.62
CA THR A 92 0.92 -18.22 -4.59
C THR A 92 2.11 -18.96 -3.97
N ALA A 93 2.95 -18.26 -3.21
CA ALA A 93 4.07 -18.88 -2.50
C ALA A 93 3.60 -19.90 -1.45
N GLU A 94 2.48 -19.63 -0.78
CA GLU A 94 1.87 -20.56 0.18
C GLU A 94 1.31 -21.81 -0.49
N ILE A 95 0.60 -21.66 -1.61
CA ILE A 95 0.08 -22.78 -2.40
C ILE A 95 1.24 -23.70 -2.83
N ALA A 96 2.33 -23.15 -3.36
CA ALA A 96 3.49 -23.93 -3.77
C ALA A 96 4.11 -24.75 -2.61
N ARG A 97 4.22 -24.15 -1.41
CA ARG A 97 4.71 -24.84 -0.21
C ARG A 97 3.77 -25.96 0.23
N ASN A 98 2.46 -25.74 0.17
CA ASN A 98 1.46 -26.75 0.55
C ASN A 98 1.44 -27.92 -0.43
N THR A 99 1.54 -27.66 -1.74
CA THR A 99 1.66 -28.70 -2.77
C THR A 99 2.91 -29.56 -2.53
N ALA A 100 4.07 -28.96 -2.26
CA ALA A 100 5.30 -29.71 -1.97
C ALA A 100 5.17 -30.62 -0.73
N ARG A 101 4.50 -30.15 0.33
CA ARG A 101 4.23 -30.95 1.53
C ARG A 101 3.31 -32.14 1.27
N ILE A 102 2.28 -31.97 0.42
CA ILE A 102 1.37 -33.06 0.06
C ILE A 102 2.10 -34.10 -0.78
N SER A 103 2.90 -33.67 -1.77
CA SER A 103 3.72 -34.57 -2.58
C SER A 103 4.71 -35.38 -1.73
N GLY A 104 5.39 -34.74 -0.77
CA GLY A 104 6.30 -35.43 0.14
C GLY A 104 5.62 -36.33 1.19
N ARG A 105 4.29 -36.22 1.37
CA ARG A 105 3.50 -37.09 2.26
C ARG A 105 2.87 -38.28 1.52
N GLY A 106 2.86 -38.24 0.19
CA GLY A 106 2.41 -39.34 -0.68
C GLY A 106 3.45 -40.44 -0.85
N GLU A 107 4.73 -40.16 -0.57
CA GLU A 107 5.77 -41.17 -0.39
C GLU A 107 5.60 -41.81 1.00
N GLY A 108 4.80 -42.88 1.08
CA GLY A 108 4.73 -43.71 2.29
C GLY A 108 6.11 -44.31 2.65
N PRO A 109 6.29 -44.83 3.87
CA PRO A 109 7.53 -45.51 4.25
C PRO A 109 7.89 -46.58 3.22
N PRO A 110 9.18 -46.74 2.86
CA PRO A 110 9.58 -47.77 1.91
C PRO A 110 9.05 -49.14 2.38
N PRO A 111 8.57 -49.99 1.46
CA PRO A 111 8.03 -51.29 1.83
C PRO A 111 9.06 -52.07 2.63
N PRO A 112 8.63 -52.83 3.65
CA PRO A 112 9.55 -53.62 4.45
C PRO A 112 10.36 -54.56 3.54
N PRO A 113 11.64 -54.79 3.85
CA PRO A 113 12.47 -55.72 3.08
C PRO A 113 11.77 -57.08 2.96
N PRO A 114 11.93 -57.79 1.83
CA PRO A 114 11.38 -59.14 1.70
C PRO A 114 11.87 -60.01 2.85
N GLU A 115 10.96 -60.60 3.61
CA GLU A 115 11.29 -61.60 4.62
C GLU A 115 11.81 -62.84 3.90
N GLY A 116 13.14 -63.02 3.93
CA GLY A 116 13.83 -64.21 3.43
C GLY A 116 13.88 -65.31 4.46
#